data_AF-A0A8H3AIU7-F1
#
_entry.id   AF-A0A8H3AIU7-F1
#
_cell.length_a   1.000
_cell.length_b   1.000
_cell.length_c   1.000
_cell.angle_alpha   90.00
_cell.angle_beta   90.00
_cell.angle_gamma   90.00
#
_symmetry.space_group_name_H-M   'P 1'
#
loop_
_entity.id
_entity.type
_entity.pdbx_description
1 polymer ?
#
loop_
_entity_poly.entity_id
_entity_poly.type
_entity_poly.pdbx_seq_one_letter_code
_entity_poly.pdbx_strand_id
1 'polypeptide(L)'
;MSVPGFSLEDIVDQVTGYREQQQLAKYLAIVSLALLVYDWIISIDREVEFIWGHPWSWGRVVYHANRVWSLTLLGTSLTVIIFLPLPSIST
;
A
#
# COMPACT_ATOMS: atom_id res chain seq x y z
N MET A 1 -29.54 27.69 -7.91
CA MET A 1 -29.08 28.18 -9.22
C MET A 1 -28.43 26.99 -9.91
N SER A 2 -29.16 26.30 -10.79
CA SER A 2 -28.77 25.04 -11.45
C SER A 2 -27.90 25.34 -12.67
N VAL A 3 -26.66 24.86 -12.67
CA VAL A 3 -25.77 24.89 -13.84
C VAL A 3 -26.17 23.72 -14.75
N PRO A 4 -26.53 23.94 -16.02
CA PRO A 4 -27.01 22.88 -16.89
C PRO A 4 -25.86 21.91 -17.19
N GLY A 5 -25.97 20.67 -16.69
CA GLY A 5 -25.02 19.58 -16.91
C GLY A 5 -24.28 19.07 -15.67
N PHE A 6 -24.52 19.63 -14.47
CA PHE A 6 -23.87 19.18 -13.23
C PHE A 6 -24.90 19.18 -12.09
N SER A 7 -25.51 18.02 -11.83
CA SER A 7 -26.53 17.87 -10.79
C SER A 7 -25.89 17.53 -9.42
N LEU A 8 -26.55 17.91 -8.33
CA LEU A 8 -26.09 17.55 -6.98
C LEU A 8 -26.11 16.02 -6.76
N GLU A 9 -27.01 15.32 -7.47
CA GLU A 9 -27.11 13.85 -7.42
C GLU A 9 -25.85 13.20 -8.00
N ASP A 10 -25.33 13.70 -9.11
CA ASP A 10 -24.08 13.22 -9.70
C ASP A 10 -22.87 13.40 -8.76
N ILE A 11 -22.84 14.51 -8.02
CA ILE A 11 -21.77 14.78 -7.03
C ILE A 11 -21.88 13.80 -5.86
N VAL A 12 -23.09 13.57 -5.36
CA VAL A 12 -23.32 12.65 -4.23
C VAL A 12 -22.92 11.23 -4.64
N ASP A 13 -23.33 10.76 -5.82
CA ASP A 13 -22.95 9.44 -6.35
C ASP A 13 -21.45 9.32 -6.61
N GLN A 14 -20.81 10.38 -7.10
CA GLN A 14 -19.37 10.40 -7.26
C GLN A 14 -18.65 10.30 -5.90
N VAL A 15 -19.11 11.03 -4.89
CA VAL A 15 -18.49 11.02 -3.56
C VAL A 15 -18.71 9.69 -2.83
N THR A 16 -19.90 9.08 -2.94
CA THR A 16 -20.16 7.75 -2.37
C THR A 16 -19.31 6.69 -3.05
N GLY A 17 -19.19 6.71 -4.38
CA GLY A 17 -18.32 5.80 -5.14
C GLY A 17 -16.84 5.89 -4.74
N TYR A 18 -16.31 7.10 -4.54
CA TYR A 18 -14.92 7.28 -4.07
C TYR A 18 -14.67 6.68 -2.69
N ARG A 19 -15.66 6.71 -1.78
CA ARG A 19 -15.53 6.17 -0.42
C ARG A 19 -15.39 4.66 -0.42
N GLU A 20 -16.22 3.98 -1.20
CA GLU A 20 -16.18 2.51 -1.32
C GLU A 20 -14.84 2.05 -1.89
N GLN A 21 -14.35 2.74 -2.92
CA GLN A 21 -13.03 2.48 -3.51
C GLN A 21 -11.90 2.68 -2.48
N GLN A 22 -11.98 3.72 -1.64
CA GLN A 22 -10.98 3.95 -0.58
C GLN A 22 -11.02 2.90 0.51
N GLN A 23 -12.19 2.38 0.89
CA GLN A 23 -12.28 1.28 1.85
C GLN A 23 -11.69 -0.01 1.29
N LEU A 24 -12.00 -0.36 0.03
CA LEU A 24 -11.41 -1.51 -0.65
C LEU A 24 -9.88 -1.39 -0.75
N ALA A 25 -9.38 -0.21 -1.10
CA ALA A 25 -7.94 0.06 -1.16
C ALA A 25 -7.26 -0.13 0.20
N LYS A 26 -7.90 0.28 1.31
CA LYS A 26 -7.38 0.06 2.68
C LYS A 26 -7.26 -1.43 2.99
N TYR A 27 -8.31 -2.20 2.74
CA TYR A 27 -8.28 -3.64 2.99
C TYR A 27 -7.23 -4.36 2.13
N LEU A 28 -7.17 -4.04 0.83
CA LEU A 28 -6.17 -4.60 -0.07
C LEU A 28 -4.76 -4.26 0.37
N ALA A 29 -4.49 -3.01 0.77
CA ALA A 29 -3.17 -2.60 1.22
C ALA A 29 -2.72 -3.36 2.48
N ILE A 30 -3.63 -3.61 3.43
CA ILE A 30 -3.33 -4.41 4.64
C ILE A 30 -3.04 -5.86 4.26
N VAL A 31 -3.85 -6.47 3.39
CA VAL A 31 -3.64 -7.85 2.93
C VAL A 31 -2.32 -7.99 2.16
N SER A 32 -2.00 -7.03 1.29
CA SER A 32 -0.73 -7.00 0.56
C SER A 32 0.46 -6.86 1.49
N LEU A 33 0.38 -6.04 2.54
CA LEU A 33 1.44 -5.93 3.54
C LEU A 33 1.61 -7.25 4.30
N ALA A 34 0.51 -7.88 4.73
CA ALA A 34 0.56 -9.16 5.44
C ALA A 34 1.19 -10.26 4.58
N LEU A 35 0.83 -10.34 3.30
CA LEU A 35 1.43 -11.27 2.34
C LEU A 35 2.92 -11.01 2.12
N LEU A 36 3.32 -9.73 1.99
CA LEU A 36 4.73 -9.38 1.83
C LEU A 36 5.56 -9.75 3.06
N VAL A 37 5.04 -9.51 4.26
CA VAL A 37 5.71 -9.92 5.51
C VAL A 37 5.78 -11.44 5.61
N TYR A 38 4.72 -12.15 5.22
CA TYR A 38 4.73 -13.61 5.19
C TYR A 38 5.79 -14.15 4.22
N ASP A 39 5.82 -13.65 2.98
CA ASP A 39 6.84 -14.00 1.99
C ASP A 39 8.24 -13.68 2.51
N TRP A 40 8.36 -12.61 3.28
CA TRP A 40 9.61 -12.21 3.90
C TRP A 40 10.12 -13.24 4.91
N ILE A 41 9.23 -13.71 5.80
CA ILE A 41 9.55 -14.69 6.85
C ILE A 41 9.93 -16.05 6.23
N ILE A 42 9.21 -16.52 5.22
CA ILE A 42 9.48 -17.85 4.64
C ILE A 42 10.78 -17.91 3.83
N SER A 43 11.26 -16.77 3.33
CA SER A 43 12.48 -16.75 2.52
C SER A 43 13.71 -16.32 3.32
N ILE A 44 13.55 -15.76 4.52
CA ILE A 44 14.70 -15.37 5.37
C ILE A 44 15.51 -16.57 5.83
N ASP A 45 14.87 -17.71 6.06
CA ASP A 45 15.53 -18.94 6.53
C ASP A 45 16.58 -19.43 5.51
N ARG A 46 16.17 -19.51 4.24
CA ARG A 46 17.06 -19.81 3.11
C ARG A 46 18.11 -18.72 2.90
N GLU A 47 17.75 -17.45 3.09
CA GLU A 47 18.73 -16.36 3.00
C GLU A 47 19.80 -16.48 4.08
N VAL A 48 19.44 -16.75 5.33
CA VAL A 48 20.42 -16.92 6.41
C VAL A 48 21.37 -18.08 6.11
N GLU A 49 20.84 -19.21 5.63
CA GLU A 49 21.63 -20.40 5.29
C GLU A 49 22.65 -20.12 4.15
N PHE A 50 22.24 -19.45 3.07
CA PHE A 50 23.09 -19.25 1.89
C PHE A 50 23.88 -17.93 1.87
N ILE A 51 23.41 -16.90 2.58
CA ILE A 51 23.98 -15.56 2.52
C ILE A 51 24.90 -15.29 3.73
N TRP A 52 24.50 -15.68 4.94
CA TRP A 52 25.20 -15.22 6.15
C TRP A 52 26.57 -15.90 6.37
N GLY A 53 26.84 -17.02 5.69
CA GLY A 53 28.11 -17.73 5.78
C GLY A 53 29.17 -17.38 4.71
N HIS A 54 28.88 -16.53 3.73
CA HIS A 54 29.73 -16.33 2.53
C HIS A 54 29.99 -14.84 2.28
N PRO A 55 31.16 -14.42 1.74
CA PRO A 55 31.54 -13.01 1.56
C PRO A 55 30.48 -12.16 0.84
N TRP A 56 30.31 -10.92 1.32
CA TRP A 56 29.34 -9.96 0.81
C TRP A 56 29.60 -9.62 -0.66
N SER A 57 28.64 -9.92 -1.54
CA SER A 57 28.68 -9.56 -2.97
C SER A 57 27.72 -8.41 -3.28
N TRP A 58 28.02 -7.65 -4.32
CA TRP A 58 27.19 -6.53 -4.79
C TRP A 58 25.76 -6.95 -5.19
N GLY A 59 25.60 -8.17 -5.70
CA GLY A 59 24.28 -8.75 -5.99
C GLY A 59 23.38 -8.87 -4.76
N ARG A 60 23.93 -9.11 -3.57
CA ARG A 60 23.15 -9.17 -2.32
C ARG A 60 22.70 -7.81 -1.84
N VAL A 61 23.53 -6.78 -2.03
CA VAL A 61 23.16 -5.41 -1.65
C VAL A 61 21.98 -4.95 -2.50
N VAL A 62 22.02 -5.21 -3.81
CA VAL A 62 20.89 -4.91 -4.71
C VAL A 62 19.65 -5.72 -4.35
N TYR A 63 19.81 -7.00 -3.99
CA TYR A 63 18.71 -7.86 -3.56
C TYR A 63 18.04 -7.38 -2.26
N HIS A 64 18.84 -7.10 -1.22
CA HIS A 64 18.33 -6.54 0.03
C HIS A 64 17.77 -5.13 -0.15
N ALA A 65 18.37 -4.30 -1.01
CA ALA A 65 17.83 -2.99 -1.34
C ALA A 65 16.44 -3.11 -1.99
N ASN A 66 16.24 -4.01 -2.95
CA ASN A 66 14.91 -4.24 -3.55
C ASN A 66 13.89 -4.73 -2.52
N ARG A 67 14.33 -5.56 -1.57
CA ARG A 67 13.48 -6.14 -0.53
C ARG A 67 13.06 -5.11 0.53
N VAL A 68 14.00 -4.28 0.98
CA VAL A 68 13.72 -3.14 1.89
C VAL A 68 12.92 -2.06 1.16
N TRP A 69 13.23 -1.79 -0.10
CA TRP A 69 12.51 -0.81 -0.92
C TRP A 69 11.04 -1.15 -1.04
N SER A 70 10.72 -2.42 -1.35
CA SER A 70 9.33 -2.90 -1.47
C SER A 70 8.55 -2.75 -0.16
N LEU A 71 9.18 -3.06 0.97
CA LEU A 71 8.61 -2.84 2.31
C LEU A 71 8.40 -1.35 2.61
N THR A 72 9.38 -0.50 2.32
CA THR A 72 9.25 0.95 2.55
C THR A 72 8.20 1.59 1.65
N LEU A 73 8.07 1.13 0.40
CA LEU A 73 7.13 1.70 -0.55
C LEU A 73 5.68 1.32 -0.19
N LEU A 74 5.44 0.07 0.22
CA LEU A 74 4.13 -0.35 0.72
C LEU A 74 3.79 0.25 2.09
N GLY A 75 4.78 0.37 2.98
CA GLY A 75 4.62 1.03 4.28
C GLY A 75 4.22 2.50 4.13
N THR A 76 4.96 3.26 3.31
CA THR A 76 4.65 4.66 3.02
C THR A 76 3.29 4.83 2.37
N SER A 77 2.95 3.98 1.39
CA SER A 77 1.64 3.97 0.72
C SER A 77 0.48 3.72 1.70
N LEU A 78 0.65 2.80 2.64
CA LEU A 78 -0.34 2.54 3.70
C LEU A 78 -0.54 3.75 4.60
N THR A 79 0.54 4.39 5.05
CA THR A 79 0.43 5.64 5.83
C THR A 79 -0.33 6.70 5.05
N VAL A 80 -0.08 6.89 3.75
CA VAL A 80 -0.82 7.85 2.93
C VAL A 80 -2.30 7.48 2.84
N ILE A 81 -2.64 6.21 2.59
CA ILE A 81 -4.03 5.76 2.46
C ILE A 81 -4.81 5.87 3.80
N ILE A 82 -4.14 5.69 4.93
CA ILE A 82 -4.73 5.79 6.27
C ILE A 82 -4.84 7.25 6.72
N PHE A 83 -3.79 8.06 6.52
CA PHE A 83 -3.71 9.45 6.97
C PHE A 83 -4.38 10.45 6.03
N LEU A 84 -4.63 10.12 4.76
CA LEU A 84 -5.41 11.00 3.88
C LEU A 84 -6.83 11.06 4.45
N PRO A 85 -7.23 12.18 5.08
CA PRO A 85 -8.57 12.28 5.63
C PRO A 85 -9.54 12.21 4.44
N LEU A 86 -10.51 11.30 4.54
CA LEU A 86 -11.67 11.37 3.66
C LEU A 86 -12.23 12.79 3.81
N PRO A 87 -12.57 13.51 2.72
CA PRO A 87 -13.27 14.76 2.85
C PRO A 87 -14.51 14.52 3.71
N SER A 88 -14.44 14.96 4.97
CA SER A 88 -15.52 14.84 5.93
C SER A 88 -16.53 15.89 5.55
N ILE A 89 -17.60 15.48 4.90
CA ILE A 89 -18.78 16.34 4.76
C ILE A 89 -19.26 16.58 6.19
N SER A 90 -18.96 17.75 6.73
CA SER A 90 -19.54 18.23 7.98
C SER A 90 -21.05 18.24 7.76
N THR A 91 -21.74 17.43 8.55
CA THR A 91 -23.20 17.33 8.59
C THR A 91 -23.83 18.67 8.97
#